data_AF-K4D0L3-F1
#
_entry.id   AF-K4D0L3-F1
#
_cell.length_a   1.000
_cell.length_b   1.000
_cell.length_c   1.000
_cell.angle_alpha   90.00
_cell.angle_beta   90.00
_cell.angle_gamma   90.00
#
_symmetry.space_group_name_H-M   'P 1'
#
loop_
_entity.id
_entity.type
_entity.pdbx_description
1 polymer ?
#
loop_
_entity_poly.entity_id
_entity_poly.type
_entity_poly.pdbx_seq_one_letter_code
_entity_poly.pdbx_strand_id
1 'polypeptide(L)'
;MKKIWIHYTWSLTPKNKVPDNTTISSAVLDYYVGIPYDDSMGKFVPQNERDETILLLISNSKTLPKDLQGWFDWANEKVMQATQRLGKDQGVLKRIRQEKEDAENVHHEKQMMEETTMRRIMEMEQPLVNTNSMVEKIKSLLNTLEMDNVGLKKDLDAVMLSTSEHAMNVNNALAKEQVALRKCQAVDMENLSFEEDLSAIKQEKTSLQQQRQKANKVVDQYMDQYKHEESVKQRFLRHVDSL
;
A
#
# COMPACT_ATOMS: atom_id res chain seq x y z
N MET A 1 29.41 -42.61 -18.03
CA MET A 1 29.39 -42.99 -19.46
C MET A 1 30.80 -42.81 -20.03
N LYS A 2 31.46 -43.91 -20.43
CA LYS A 2 32.82 -43.89 -20.98
C LYS A 2 32.75 -43.45 -22.45
N LYS A 3 33.28 -42.27 -22.79
CA LYS A 3 33.40 -41.81 -24.18
C LYS A 3 34.62 -42.46 -24.81
N ILE A 4 34.39 -43.42 -25.70
CA ILE A 4 35.40 -44.04 -26.55
C ILE A 4 35.80 -43.02 -27.61
N TRP A 5 37.04 -42.53 -27.54
CA TRP A 5 37.63 -41.73 -28.60
C TRP A 5 38.18 -42.67 -29.67
N ILE A 6 37.43 -42.86 -30.77
CA ILE A 6 37.97 -43.46 -31.98
C ILE A 6 38.69 -42.34 -32.73
N HIS A 7 39.99 -42.23 -32.51
CA HIS A 7 40.85 -41.42 -33.37
C HIS A 7 40.98 -42.12 -34.73
N TYR A 8 40.16 -41.74 -35.70
CA TYR A 8 40.48 -42.00 -37.10
C TYR A 8 41.61 -41.05 -37.51
N THR A 9 42.85 -41.48 -37.28
CA THR A 9 44.00 -40.88 -37.96
C THR A 9 43.93 -41.29 -39.42
N TRP A 10 43.41 -40.42 -40.28
CA TRP A 10 43.75 -40.46 -41.70
C TRP A 10 45.21 -40.02 -41.82
N SER A 11 46.12 -40.96 -41.54
CA SER A 11 47.50 -40.87 -41.96
C SER A 11 47.51 -40.97 -43.48
N LEU A 12 47.43 -39.81 -44.14
CA LEU A 12 47.96 -39.63 -45.49
C LEU A 12 49.47 -39.86 -45.40
N THR A 13 49.86 -41.13 -45.38
CA THR A 13 51.23 -41.50 -45.69
C THR A 13 51.47 -41.04 -47.12
N PRO A 14 52.44 -40.16 -47.39
CA PRO A 14 52.90 -39.99 -48.75
C PRO A 14 53.70 -41.27 -49.06
N LYS A 15 53.02 -42.32 -49.51
CA LYS A 15 53.68 -43.40 -50.26
C LYS A 15 54.00 -42.88 -51.68
N ASN A 16 54.79 -41.82 -51.74
CA ASN A 16 55.68 -41.61 -52.87
C ASN A 16 57.03 -42.19 -52.48
N LYS A 17 57.12 -43.52 -52.52
CA LYS A 17 58.37 -44.11 -52.99
C LYS A 17 58.43 -43.70 -54.46
N VAL A 18 59.16 -42.64 -54.74
CA VAL A 18 59.79 -42.47 -56.04
C VAL A 18 60.55 -43.78 -56.28
N PRO A 19 60.17 -44.60 -57.28
CA PRO A 19 61.04 -45.68 -57.69
C PRO A 19 62.30 -44.99 -58.19
N ASP A 20 63.45 -45.37 -57.63
CA ASP A 20 64.75 -45.00 -58.19
C ASP A 20 64.68 -45.17 -59.71
N ASN A 21 64.82 -44.04 -60.38
CA ASN A 21 65.04 -43.92 -61.81
C ASN A 21 66.46 -44.42 -62.12
N THR A 22 66.73 -45.70 -61.91
CA THR A 22 67.95 -46.32 -62.38
C THR A 22 67.59 -47.62 -63.09
N THR A 23 67.84 -47.60 -64.40
CA THR A 23 67.67 -48.67 -65.39
C THR A 23 66.31 -48.73 -66.10
N ILE A 24 65.98 -47.66 -66.82
CA ILE A 24 65.42 -47.81 -68.17
C ILE A 24 66.50 -47.33 -69.13
N SER A 25 67.50 -48.16 -69.33
CA SER A 25 68.38 -48.09 -70.49
C SER A 25 68.29 -49.44 -71.18
N SER A 26 68.05 -49.42 -72.49
CA SER A 26 68.05 -50.57 -73.41
C SER A 26 66.71 -51.24 -73.81
N ALA A 27 65.57 -50.53 -73.79
CA ALA A 27 64.35 -51.02 -74.48
C ALA A 27 63.67 -49.95 -75.36
N VAL A 28 64.47 -49.12 -76.04
CA VAL A 28 64.04 -48.25 -77.16
C VAL A 28 64.21 -48.99 -78.50
N LEU A 29 64.35 -50.32 -78.45
CA LEU A 29 64.71 -51.12 -79.61
C LEU A 29 63.49 -51.25 -80.55
N ASP A 30 63.72 -50.82 -81.79
CA ASP A 30 63.01 -51.20 -83.03
C ASP A 30 61.80 -50.45 -83.58
N TYR A 31 61.35 -49.33 -83.01
CA TYR A 31 60.23 -48.60 -83.65
C TYR A 31 60.61 -47.78 -84.89
N TYR A 32 61.87 -47.39 -85.07
CA TYR A 32 62.33 -46.60 -86.23
C TYR A 32 62.93 -47.45 -87.36
N VAL A 33 62.96 -48.78 -87.20
CA VAL A 33 63.59 -49.67 -88.17
C VAL A 33 62.82 -49.66 -89.48
N GLY A 34 63.50 -49.22 -90.55
CA GLY A 34 62.95 -49.12 -91.90
C GLY A 34 62.52 -47.70 -92.32
N ILE A 35 62.50 -46.73 -91.41
CA ILE A 35 62.17 -45.33 -91.74
C ILE A 35 63.48 -44.55 -92.00
N PRO A 36 63.70 -43.98 -93.20
CA PRO A 36 64.91 -43.21 -93.51
C PRO A 36 65.02 -41.96 -92.64
N TYR A 37 66.23 -41.67 -92.18
CA TYR A 37 66.56 -40.43 -91.47
C TYR A 37 67.19 -39.43 -92.45
N ASP A 38 66.67 -38.21 -92.48
CA ASP A 38 67.24 -37.11 -93.28
C ASP A 38 68.12 -36.24 -92.40
N ASP A 39 69.44 -36.39 -92.56
CA ASP A 39 70.47 -35.66 -91.81
C ASP A 39 70.41 -34.13 -92.04
N SER A 40 69.86 -33.66 -93.17
CA SER A 40 69.75 -32.23 -93.48
C SER A 40 68.57 -31.55 -92.77
N MET A 41 67.50 -32.31 -92.53
CA MET A 41 66.27 -31.86 -91.84
C MET A 41 66.25 -32.28 -90.37
N GLY A 42 67.18 -33.13 -89.94
CA GLY A 42 67.29 -33.65 -88.58
C GLY A 42 66.12 -34.52 -88.13
N LYS A 43 65.38 -35.14 -89.06
CA LYS A 43 64.13 -35.89 -88.78
C LYS A 43 63.97 -37.13 -89.65
N PHE A 44 63.21 -38.11 -89.14
CA PHE A 44 62.77 -39.27 -89.91
C PHE A 44 61.71 -38.88 -90.93
N VAL A 45 61.85 -39.36 -92.18
CA VAL A 45 60.97 -39.04 -93.31
C VAL A 45 60.11 -40.27 -93.65
N PRO A 46 58.79 -40.22 -93.45
CA PRO A 46 57.93 -41.37 -93.71
C PRO A 46 57.84 -41.68 -95.20
N GLN A 47 57.89 -42.97 -95.57
CA GLN A 47 57.74 -43.41 -96.97
C GLN A 47 56.35 -43.97 -97.28
N ASN A 48 55.58 -44.32 -96.25
CA ASN A 48 54.24 -44.88 -96.35
C ASN A 48 53.38 -44.52 -95.10
N GLU A 49 52.08 -44.77 -95.15
CA GLU A 49 51.14 -44.47 -94.05
C GLU A 49 51.46 -45.18 -92.71
N ARG A 50 52.12 -46.35 -92.75
CA ARG A 50 52.58 -47.04 -91.54
C ARG A 50 53.74 -46.30 -90.87
N ASP A 51 54.68 -45.78 -91.64
CA ASP A 51 55.79 -44.99 -91.11
C ASP A 51 55.27 -43.67 -90.49
N GLU A 52 54.28 -43.03 -91.12
CA GLU A 52 53.62 -41.83 -90.57
C GLU A 52 52.95 -42.10 -89.23
N THR A 53 52.19 -43.20 -89.13
CA THR A 53 51.50 -43.60 -87.89
C THR A 53 52.47 -43.99 -86.78
N ILE A 54 53.58 -44.65 -87.11
CA ILE A 54 54.66 -44.97 -86.15
C ILE A 54 55.33 -43.69 -85.62
N LEU A 55 55.71 -42.75 -86.49
CA LEU A 55 56.32 -41.48 -86.07
C LEU A 55 55.35 -40.62 -85.22
N LEU A 56 54.05 -40.63 -85.55
CA LEU A 56 53.01 -39.96 -84.76
C LEU A 56 52.84 -40.60 -83.37
N LEU A 57 52.77 -41.94 -83.29
CA LEU A 57 52.64 -42.67 -82.03
C LEU A 57 53.85 -42.45 -81.12
N ILE A 58 55.06 -42.38 -81.66
CA ILE A 58 56.28 -42.10 -80.87
C ILE A 58 56.32 -40.63 -80.42
N SER A 59 55.91 -39.71 -81.28
CA SER A 59 55.81 -38.29 -80.90
C SER A 59 54.79 -38.11 -79.78
N ASN A 60 53.62 -38.76 -79.89
CA ASN A 60 52.59 -38.79 -78.87
C ASN A 60 53.06 -39.50 -77.58
N SER A 61 53.81 -40.60 -77.66
CA SER A 61 54.32 -41.29 -76.47
C SER A 61 55.37 -40.47 -75.71
N LYS A 62 56.07 -39.55 -76.40
CA LYS A 62 57.00 -38.58 -75.77
C LYS A 62 56.29 -37.40 -75.12
N THR A 63 55.14 -36.96 -75.64
CA THR A 63 54.38 -35.82 -75.10
C THR A 63 53.36 -36.21 -74.04
N LEU A 64 52.75 -37.40 -74.15
CA LEU A 64 51.73 -37.91 -73.24
C LEU A 64 52.16 -37.91 -71.75
N PRO A 65 53.40 -38.30 -71.36
CA PRO A 65 53.85 -38.21 -69.98
C PRO A 65 53.93 -36.77 -69.45
N LYS A 66 54.31 -35.80 -70.31
CA LYS A 66 54.37 -34.39 -69.94
C LYS A 66 52.98 -33.83 -69.72
N ASP A 67 52.03 -34.17 -70.59
CA ASP A 67 50.63 -33.79 -70.42
C ASP A 67 50.10 -34.38 -69.12
N LEU A 68 50.24 -35.69 -68.90
CA LEU A 68 49.82 -36.37 -67.66
C LEU A 68 50.39 -35.72 -66.40
N GLN A 69 51.67 -35.33 -66.41
CA GLN A 69 52.27 -34.59 -65.31
C GLN A 69 51.61 -33.22 -65.11
N GLY A 70 51.33 -32.48 -66.19
CA GLY A 70 50.61 -31.21 -66.12
C GLY A 70 49.19 -31.34 -65.55
N TRP A 71 48.46 -32.39 -65.92
CA TRP A 71 47.14 -32.69 -65.32
C TRP A 71 47.25 -33.04 -63.83
N PHE A 72 48.27 -33.81 -63.45
CA PHE A 72 48.53 -34.18 -62.06
C PHE A 72 48.90 -32.96 -61.20
N ASP A 73 49.78 -32.10 -61.68
CA ASP A 73 50.19 -30.88 -60.99
C ASP A 73 49.02 -29.91 -60.85
N TRP A 74 48.22 -29.73 -61.91
CA TRP A 74 47.00 -28.92 -61.86
C TRP A 74 45.98 -29.47 -60.87
N ALA A 75 45.76 -30.79 -60.86
CA ALA A 75 44.85 -31.43 -59.91
C ALA A 75 45.32 -31.23 -58.46
N ASN A 76 46.62 -31.40 -58.19
CA ASN A 76 47.20 -31.17 -56.88
C ASN A 76 47.07 -29.71 -56.43
N GLU A 77 47.33 -28.75 -57.34
CA GLU A 77 47.16 -27.33 -57.07
C GLU A 77 45.70 -27.01 -56.70
N LYS A 78 44.73 -27.60 -57.42
CA LYS A 78 43.31 -27.43 -57.11
C LYS A 78 42.90 -28.05 -55.78
N VAL A 79 43.43 -29.22 -55.44
CA VAL A 79 43.23 -29.84 -54.13
C VAL A 79 43.80 -28.94 -53.03
N MET A 80 45.04 -28.44 -53.19
CA MET A 80 45.68 -27.55 -52.23
C MET A 80 44.88 -26.25 -52.04
N GLN A 81 44.42 -25.62 -53.11
CA GLN A 81 43.55 -24.44 -53.04
C GLN A 81 42.23 -24.73 -52.32
N ALA A 82 41.58 -25.86 -52.62
CA ALA A 82 40.34 -26.27 -51.97
C ALA A 82 40.54 -26.57 -50.48
N THR A 83 41.61 -27.28 -50.10
CA THR A 83 41.96 -27.58 -48.72
C THR A 83 42.28 -26.30 -47.93
N GLN A 84 43.03 -25.37 -48.54
CA GLN A 84 43.34 -24.09 -47.88
C GLN A 84 42.08 -23.26 -47.67
N ARG A 85 41.17 -23.22 -48.65
CA ARG A 85 39.87 -22.54 -48.52
C ARG A 85 39.01 -23.17 -47.43
N LEU A 86 38.91 -24.51 -47.42
CA LEU A 86 38.18 -25.25 -46.39
C LEU A 86 38.72 -24.97 -44.98
N GLY A 87 40.05 -24.87 -44.80
CA GLY A 87 40.65 -24.52 -43.52
C GLY A 87 40.26 -23.11 -43.05
N LYS A 88 40.21 -22.14 -43.96
CA LYS A 88 39.73 -20.77 -43.66
C LYS A 88 38.25 -20.78 -43.28
N ASP A 89 37.43 -21.48 -44.06
CA ASP A 89 35.98 -21.57 -43.85
C ASP A 89 35.65 -22.26 -42.52
N GLN A 90 36.40 -23.30 -42.13
CA GLN A 90 36.26 -23.93 -40.81
C GLN A 90 36.55 -22.96 -39.65
N GLY A 91 37.59 -22.12 -39.79
CA GLY A 91 37.90 -21.09 -38.80
C GLY A 91 36.80 -20.03 -38.66
N VAL A 92 36.23 -19.60 -39.79
CA VAL A 92 35.09 -18.67 -39.82
C VAL A 92 33.85 -19.30 -39.19
N LEU A 93 33.52 -20.55 -39.54
CA LEU A 93 32.38 -21.27 -38.98
C LEU A 93 32.48 -21.45 -37.46
N LYS A 94 33.69 -21.73 -36.93
CA LYS A 94 33.91 -21.81 -35.48
C LYS A 94 33.65 -20.47 -34.80
N ARG A 95 34.11 -19.36 -35.39
CA ARG A 95 33.83 -18.01 -34.86
C ARG A 95 32.34 -17.67 -34.89
N ILE A 96 31.65 -17.95 -35.99
CA ILE A 96 30.21 -17.69 -36.11
C ILE A 96 29.41 -18.50 -35.07
N ARG A 97 29.80 -19.75 -34.79
CA ARG A 97 29.17 -20.55 -33.73
C ARG A 97 29.39 -19.95 -32.35
N GLN A 98 30.61 -19.49 -32.06
CA GLN A 98 30.91 -18.83 -30.79
C GLN A 98 30.12 -17.53 -30.65
N GLU A 99 30.10 -16.69 -31.67
CA GLU A 99 29.36 -15.42 -31.67
C GLU A 99 27.85 -15.64 -31.46
N LYS A 100 27.30 -16.71 -32.05
CA LYS A 100 25.91 -17.11 -31.82
C LYS A 100 25.66 -17.50 -30.35
N GLU A 101 26.52 -18.32 -29.76
CA GLU A 101 26.42 -18.74 -28.35
C GLU A 101 26.55 -17.52 -27.41
N ASP A 102 27.50 -16.62 -27.68
CA ASP A 102 27.69 -15.39 -26.92
C ASP A 102 26.46 -14.47 -27.02
N ALA A 103 25.85 -14.35 -28.20
CA ALA A 103 24.62 -13.57 -28.40
C ALA A 103 23.41 -14.17 -27.65
N GLU A 104 23.27 -15.51 -27.64
CA GLU A 104 22.24 -16.21 -26.88
C GLU A 104 22.43 -16.00 -25.36
N ASN A 105 23.68 -16.07 -24.87
CA ASN A 105 24.01 -15.81 -23.46
C ASN A 105 23.68 -14.36 -23.07
N VAL A 106 24.08 -13.38 -23.88
CA VAL A 106 23.77 -11.96 -23.63
C VAL A 106 22.25 -11.72 -23.62
N HIS A 107 21.51 -12.36 -24.53
CA HIS A 107 20.05 -12.27 -24.54
C HIS A 107 19.45 -12.84 -23.24
N HIS A 108 19.95 -14.00 -22.77
CA HIS A 108 19.47 -14.61 -21.54
C HIS A 108 19.79 -13.76 -20.30
N GLU A 109 21.02 -13.24 -20.19
CA GLU A 109 21.42 -12.34 -19.10
C GLU A 109 20.56 -11.06 -19.08
N LYS A 110 20.29 -10.48 -20.26
CA LYS A 110 19.41 -9.32 -20.38
C LYS A 110 18.02 -9.63 -19.87
N GLN A 111 17.43 -10.75 -20.27
CA GLN A 111 16.09 -11.15 -19.80
C GLN A 111 16.06 -11.34 -18.28
N MET A 112 17.07 -12.02 -17.72
CA MET A 112 17.17 -12.22 -16.27
C MET A 112 17.33 -10.90 -15.51
N MET A 113 18.08 -9.95 -16.06
CA MET A 113 18.22 -8.60 -15.49
C MET A 113 16.89 -7.84 -15.54
N GLU A 114 16.16 -7.88 -16.65
CA GLU A 114 14.85 -7.24 -16.82
C GLU A 114 13.82 -7.81 -15.84
N GLU A 115 13.72 -9.13 -15.72
CA GLU A 115 12.84 -9.81 -14.77
C GLU A 115 13.16 -9.45 -13.31
N THR A 116 14.46 -9.38 -12.97
CA THR A 116 14.92 -8.99 -11.63
C THR A 116 14.58 -7.53 -11.32
N THR A 117 14.76 -6.64 -12.30
CA THR A 117 14.46 -5.21 -12.16
C THR A 117 12.96 -4.99 -12.01
N MET A 118 12.14 -5.65 -12.83
CA MET A 118 10.69 -5.57 -12.75
C MET A 118 10.17 -6.08 -11.40
N ARG A 119 10.69 -7.21 -10.91
CA ARG A 119 10.35 -7.71 -9.57
C ARG A 119 10.69 -6.70 -8.48
N ARG A 120 11.87 -6.07 -8.54
CA ARG A 120 12.28 -5.07 -7.56
C ARG A 120 11.38 -3.84 -7.56
N ILE A 121 10.95 -3.39 -8.74
CA ILE A 121 9.97 -2.30 -8.87
C ILE A 121 8.66 -2.68 -8.21
N MET A 122 8.11 -3.87 -8.51
CA MET A 122 6.86 -4.34 -7.89
C MET A 122 6.96 -4.47 -6.36
N GLU A 123 8.09 -4.98 -5.85
CA GLU A 123 8.37 -5.07 -4.41
C GLU A 123 8.39 -3.70 -3.72
N MET A 124 8.80 -2.64 -4.43
CA MET A 124 8.81 -1.28 -3.90
C MET A 124 7.46 -0.57 -4.06
N GLU A 125 6.72 -0.83 -5.14
CA GLU A 125 5.42 -0.23 -5.42
C GLU A 125 4.32 -0.75 -4.49
N GLN A 126 4.33 -2.05 -4.17
CA GLN A 126 3.26 -2.65 -3.38
C GLN A 126 3.13 -2.03 -1.96
N PRO A 127 4.22 -1.84 -1.18
CA PRO A 127 4.13 -1.13 0.09
C PRO A 127 3.68 0.32 -0.07
N LEU A 128 4.13 1.02 -1.11
CA LEU A 128 3.73 2.41 -1.36
C LEU A 128 2.21 2.54 -1.57
N VAL A 129 1.62 1.66 -2.39
CA VAL A 129 0.16 1.62 -2.61
C VAL A 129 -0.58 1.35 -1.30
N ASN A 130 -0.10 0.40 -0.50
CA ASN A 130 -0.69 0.06 0.79
C ASN A 130 -0.61 1.24 1.78
N THR A 131 0.56 1.88 1.89
CA THR A 131 0.76 3.05 2.74
C THR A 131 -0.12 4.22 2.29
N ASN A 132 -0.24 4.45 0.98
CA ASN A 132 -1.12 5.48 0.44
C ASN A 132 -2.60 5.23 0.81
N SER A 133 -3.07 3.98 0.68
CA SER A 133 -4.41 3.59 1.14
C SER A 133 -4.61 3.85 2.63
N MET A 134 -3.59 3.57 3.46
CA MET A 134 -3.63 3.83 4.89
C MET A 134 -3.68 5.34 5.20
N VAL A 135 -2.91 6.16 4.48
CA VAL A 135 -2.91 7.62 4.62
C VAL A 135 -4.30 8.20 4.34
N GLU A 136 -4.99 7.76 3.28
CA GLU A 136 -6.34 8.22 2.97
C GLU A 136 -7.36 7.83 4.07
N LYS A 137 -7.23 6.62 4.65
CA LYS A 137 -8.05 6.21 5.80
C LYS A 137 -7.80 7.08 7.04
N ILE A 138 -6.53 7.34 7.35
CA ILE A 138 -6.15 8.20 8.49
C ILE A 138 -6.68 9.62 8.28
N LYS A 139 -6.58 10.16 7.06
CA LYS A 139 -7.08 11.48 6.72
C LYS A 139 -8.60 11.57 6.88
N SER A 140 -9.34 10.56 6.44
CA SER A 140 -10.79 10.48 6.66
C SER A 140 -11.14 10.45 8.15
N LEU A 141 -10.44 9.62 8.94
CA LEU A 141 -10.63 9.53 10.39
C LEU A 141 -10.30 10.85 11.10
N LEU A 142 -9.24 11.54 10.68
CA LEU A 142 -8.85 12.86 11.21
C LEU A 142 -9.95 13.89 10.96
N ASN A 143 -10.51 13.95 9.74
CA ASN A 143 -11.61 14.85 9.42
C ASN A 143 -12.84 14.59 10.28
N THR A 144 -13.21 13.32 10.50
CA THR A 144 -14.31 12.94 11.39
C THR A 144 -14.04 13.39 12.82
N LEU A 145 -12.84 13.13 13.35
CA LEU A 145 -12.46 13.57 14.71
C LEU A 145 -12.46 15.09 14.85
N GLU A 146 -12.07 15.82 13.81
CA GLU A 146 -12.10 17.29 13.81
C GLU A 146 -13.55 17.81 13.84
N MET A 147 -14.45 17.20 13.07
CA MET A 147 -15.88 17.51 13.11
C MET A 147 -16.49 17.20 14.48
N ASP A 148 -16.19 16.04 15.05
CA ASP A 148 -16.69 15.63 16.36
C ASP A 148 -16.19 16.57 17.47
N ASN A 149 -14.92 16.98 17.42
CA ASN A 149 -14.34 17.93 18.37
C ASN A 149 -15.04 19.31 18.29
N VAL A 150 -15.34 19.79 17.08
CA VAL A 150 -16.13 21.01 16.90
C VAL A 150 -17.55 20.85 17.47
N GLY A 151 -18.17 19.69 17.27
CA GLY A 151 -19.47 19.36 17.85
C GLY A 151 -19.45 19.38 19.38
N LEU A 152 -18.53 18.63 19.99
CA LEU A 152 -18.38 18.55 21.44
C LEU A 152 -18.10 19.90 22.10
N LYS A 153 -17.33 20.78 21.44
CA LYS A 153 -17.10 22.14 21.95
C LYS A 153 -18.39 22.96 21.98
N LYS A 154 -19.21 22.89 20.93
CA LYS A 154 -20.51 23.57 20.88
C LYS A 154 -21.46 23.04 21.96
N ASP A 155 -21.49 21.72 22.15
CA ASP A 155 -22.32 21.09 23.17
C ASP A 155 -21.87 21.49 24.58
N LEU A 156 -20.57 21.55 24.83
CA LEU A 156 -20.01 22.03 26.09
C LEU A 156 -20.41 23.48 26.36
N ASP A 157 -20.26 24.37 25.38
CA ASP A 157 -20.65 25.78 25.51
C ASP A 157 -22.15 25.90 25.81
N ALA A 158 -23.00 25.12 25.15
CA ALA A 158 -24.44 25.09 25.39
C ALA A 158 -24.79 24.61 26.81
N VAL A 159 -24.14 23.55 27.29
CA VAL A 159 -24.31 23.04 28.66
C VAL A 159 -23.84 24.05 29.68
N MET A 160 -22.70 24.72 29.45
CA MET A 160 -22.20 25.76 30.34
C MET A 160 -23.17 26.95 30.45
N LEU A 161 -23.70 27.42 29.33
CA LEU A 161 -24.70 28.50 29.30
C LEU A 161 -25.98 28.10 30.05
N SER A 162 -26.53 26.92 29.77
CA SER A 162 -27.72 26.40 30.44
C SER A 162 -27.51 26.23 31.95
N THR A 163 -26.35 25.69 32.35
CA THR A 163 -25.97 25.54 33.76
C THR A 163 -25.89 26.89 34.47
N SER A 164 -25.29 27.90 33.82
CA SER A 164 -25.20 29.26 34.35
C SER A 164 -26.57 29.90 34.49
N GLU A 165 -27.45 29.75 33.49
CA GLU A 165 -28.82 30.24 33.54
C GLU A 165 -29.61 29.59 34.68
N HIS A 166 -29.49 28.27 34.82
CA HIS A 166 -30.15 27.53 35.89
C HIS A 166 -29.66 27.99 37.27
N ALA A 167 -28.35 28.14 37.46
CA ALA A 167 -27.78 28.65 38.71
C ALA A 167 -28.30 30.06 39.05
N MET A 168 -28.41 30.95 38.06
CA MET A 168 -28.98 32.28 38.23
C MET A 168 -30.47 32.21 38.63
N ASN A 169 -31.24 31.33 37.99
CA ASN A 169 -32.66 31.13 38.29
C ASN A 169 -32.88 30.60 39.72
N VAL A 170 -32.07 29.62 40.14
CA VAL A 170 -32.09 29.10 41.52
C VAL A 170 -31.76 30.18 42.53
N ASN A 171 -30.72 30.99 42.28
CA ASN A 171 -30.36 32.10 43.17
C ASN A 171 -31.47 33.15 43.27
N ASN A 172 -32.14 33.48 42.17
CA ASN A 172 -33.27 34.39 42.16
C ASN A 172 -34.48 33.82 42.92
N ALA A 173 -34.79 32.54 42.72
CA ALA A 173 -35.85 31.85 43.46
C ALA A 173 -35.57 31.86 44.97
N LEU A 174 -34.34 31.53 45.37
CA LEU A 174 -33.90 31.57 46.77
C LEU A 174 -34.02 32.98 47.37
N ALA A 175 -33.62 34.02 46.63
CA ALA A 175 -33.76 35.40 47.10
C ALA A 175 -35.23 35.79 47.32
N LYS A 176 -36.13 35.38 46.42
CA LYS A 176 -37.58 35.60 46.57
C LYS A 176 -38.15 34.83 47.76
N GLU A 177 -37.74 33.59 47.96
CA GLU A 177 -38.14 32.76 49.09
C GLU A 177 -37.69 33.37 50.41
N GLN A 178 -36.45 33.86 50.51
CA GLN A 178 -35.96 34.56 51.70
C GLN A 178 -36.78 35.81 52.02
N VAL A 179 -37.18 36.58 50.99
CA VAL A 179 -38.07 37.75 51.18
C VAL A 179 -39.45 37.32 51.68
N ALA A 180 -40.02 36.25 51.12
CA ALA A 180 -41.31 35.72 51.55
C ALA A 180 -41.25 35.20 53.00
N LEU A 181 -40.19 34.48 53.36
CA LEU A 181 -39.98 33.97 54.72
C LEU A 181 -39.93 35.10 55.75
N ARG A 182 -39.19 36.18 55.48
CA ARG A 182 -39.14 37.36 56.38
C ARG A 182 -40.52 38.01 56.56
N LYS A 183 -41.35 38.04 55.50
CA LYS A 183 -42.72 38.56 55.59
C LYS A 183 -43.61 37.66 56.45
N CYS A 184 -43.53 36.33 56.28
CA CYS A 184 -44.26 35.40 57.12
C CYS A 184 -43.87 35.56 58.60
N GLN A 185 -42.56 35.65 58.89
CA GLN A 185 -42.08 35.88 60.25
C GLN A 185 -42.61 37.19 60.86
N ALA A 186 -42.69 38.27 60.08
CA ALA A 186 -43.26 39.53 60.56
C ALA A 186 -44.75 39.41 60.89
N VAL A 187 -45.52 38.72 60.04
CA VAL A 187 -46.95 38.44 60.28
C VAL A 187 -47.14 37.54 61.50
N ASP A 188 -46.30 36.52 61.69
CA ASP A 188 -46.36 35.65 62.86
C ASP A 188 -46.11 36.43 64.17
N MET A 189 -45.16 37.37 64.17
CA MET A 189 -44.92 38.26 65.33
C MET A 189 -46.10 39.19 65.62
N GLU A 190 -46.72 39.75 64.58
CA GLU A 190 -47.91 40.58 64.72
C GLU A 190 -49.10 39.77 65.27
N ASN A 191 -49.32 38.56 64.76
CA ASN A 191 -50.34 37.65 65.26
C ASN A 191 -50.14 37.29 66.74
N LEU A 192 -48.89 37.02 67.17
CA LEU A 192 -48.57 36.81 68.58
C LEU A 192 -48.94 38.03 69.44
N SER A 193 -48.63 39.24 68.98
CA SER A 193 -49.02 40.46 69.71
C SER A 193 -50.54 40.63 69.81
N PHE A 194 -51.29 40.32 68.75
CA PHE A 194 -52.75 40.34 68.79
C PHE A 194 -53.33 39.27 69.71
N GLU A 195 -52.70 38.10 69.80
CA GLU A 195 -53.12 37.05 70.73
C GLU A 195 -52.91 37.46 72.20
N GLU A 196 -51.79 38.13 72.49
CA GLU A 196 -51.50 38.74 73.80
C GLU A 196 -52.54 39.82 74.16
N ASP A 197 -52.80 40.78 73.26
CA ASP A 197 -53.80 41.83 73.44
C ASP A 197 -55.20 41.24 73.67
N LEU A 198 -55.58 40.24 72.88
CA LEU A 198 -56.87 39.57 73.00
C LEU A 198 -57.01 38.86 74.35
N SER A 199 -55.94 38.25 74.85
CA SER A 199 -55.88 37.65 76.19
C SER A 199 -56.07 38.70 77.29
N ALA A 200 -55.37 39.83 77.20
CA ALA A 200 -55.49 40.95 78.14
C ALA A 200 -56.92 41.53 78.17
N ILE A 201 -57.52 41.77 76.99
CA ILE A 201 -58.91 42.26 76.87
C ILE A 201 -59.90 41.25 77.46
N LYS A 202 -59.72 39.95 77.21
CA LYS A 202 -60.55 38.91 77.83
C LYS A 202 -60.46 38.98 79.36
N GLN A 203 -59.26 39.11 79.91
CA GLN A 203 -59.06 39.23 81.36
C GLN A 203 -59.76 40.49 81.91
N GLU A 204 -59.56 41.65 81.27
CA GLU A 204 -60.21 42.90 81.66
C GLU A 204 -61.74 42.79 81.62
N LYS A 205 -62.30 42.21 80.55
CA LYS A 205 -63.74 41.94 80.43
C LYS A 205 -64.26 41.13 81.61
N THR A 206 -63.55 40.05 82.00
CA THR A 206 -63.98 39.23 83.14
C THR A 206 -63.93 40.02 84.46
N SER A 207 -62.93 40.87 84.66
CA SER A 207 -62.81 41.77 85.82
C SER A 207 -63.96 42.78 85.88
N LEU A 208 -64.24 43.50 84.78
CA LEU A 208 -65.36 44.44 84.70
C LEU A 208 -66.71 43.76 84.90
N GLN A 209 -66.89 42.55 84.37
CA GLN A 209 -68.11 41.77 84.58
C GLN A 209 -68.31 41.41 86.07
N GLN A 210 -67.24 41.07 86.78
CA GLN A 210 -67.28 40.85 88.24
C GLN A 210 -67.60 42.15 89.00
N GLN A 211 -66.98 43.29 88.62
CA GLN A 211 -67.28 44.59 89.22
C GLN A 211 -68.74 44.99 89.03
N ARG A 212 -69.28 44.83 87.82
CA ARG A 212 -70.69 45.06 87.50
C ARG A 212 -71.61 44.18 88.35
N GLN A 213 -71.30 42.89 88.52
CA GLN A 213 -72.06 42.00 89.38
C GLN A 213 -72.05 42.45 90.85
N LYS A 214 -70.91 42.93 91.37
CA LYS A 214 -70.82 43.50 92.72
C LYS A 214 -71.67 44.77 92.84
N ALA A 215 -71.59 45.69 91.88
CA ALA A 215 -72.38 46.91 91.86
C ALA A 215 -73.89 46.62 91.81
N ASN A 216 -74.33 45.68 90.98
CA ASN A 216 -75.73 45.25 90.93
C ASN A 216 -76.20 44.71 92.29
N LYS A 217 -75.41 43.87 92.96
CA LYS A 217 -75.76 43.39 94.32
C LYS A 217 -75.93 44.53 95.32
N VAL A 218 -75.09 45.57 95.25
CA VAL A 218 -75.22 46.77 96.11
C VAL A 218 -76.50 47.53 95.78
N VAL A 219 -76.81 47.72 94.49
CA VAL A 219 -78.08 48.36 94.07
C VAL A 219 -79.29 47.57 94.55
N ASP A 220 -79.28 46.23 94.41
CA ASP A 220 -80.37 45.37 94.89
C ASP A 220 -80.55 45.50 96.41
N GLN A 221 -79.45 45.53 97.18
CA GLN A 221 -79.48 45.78 98.63
C GLN A 221 -80.09 47.14 98.98
N TYR A 222 -79.70 48.21 98.28
CA TYR A 222 -80.29 49.55 98.48
C TYR A 222 -81.77 49.57 98.12
N MET A 223 -82.18 48.90 97.04
CA MET A 223 -83.59 48.80 96.65
C MET A 223 -84.42 48.05 97.69
N ASP A 224 -83.87 46.97 98.27
CA ASP A 224 -84.52 46.23 99.36
C ASP A 224 -84.62 47.08 100.63
N GLN A 225 -83.56 47.81 100.99
CA GLN A 225 -83.57 48.77 102.11
C GLN A 225 -84.59 49.88 101.88
N TYR A 226 -84.63 50.46 100.70
CA TYR A 226 -85.59 51.51 100.32
C TYR A 226 -87.03 51.01 100.42
N LYS A 227 -87.34 49.83 99.86
CA LYS A 227 -88.68 49.21 99.98
C LYS A 227 -89.06 48.94 101.44
N HIS A 228 -88.11 48.50 102.25
CA HIS A 228 -88.32 48.27 103.68
C HIS A 228 -88.62 49.59 104.40
N GLU A 229 -87.83 50.64 104.16
CA GLU A 229 -88.04 51.98 104.71
C GLU A 229 -89.40 52.55 104.28
N GLU A 230 -89.76 52.41 103.01
CA GLU A 230 -91.06 52.85 102.46
C GLU A 230 -92.23 52.09 103.10
N SER A 231 -92.09 50.78 103.33
CA SER A 231 -93.08 49.97 104.04
C SER A 231 -93.24 50.38 105.51
N VAL A 232 -92.14 50.72 106.20
CA VAL A 232 -92.16 51.23 107.57
C VAL A 232 -92.83 52.61 107.62
N LYS A 233 -92.50 53.52 106.71
CA LYS A 233 -93.17 54.84 106.57
C LYS A 233 -94.68 54.66 106.36
N GLN A 234 -95.10 53.78 105.47
CA GLN A 234 -96.52 53.47 105.26
C GLN A 234 -97.21 52.93 106.52
N ARG A 235 -96.53 52.08 107.33
CA ARG A 235 -97.08 51.61 108.61
C ARG A 235 -97.24 52.73 109.64
N PHE A 236 -96.25 53.63 109.75
CA PHE A 236 -96.34 54.79 110.64
C PHE A 236 -97.49 55.73 110.24
N LEU A 237 -97.64 56.02 108.95
CA LEU A 237 -98.77 56.82 108.43
C LEU A 237 -100.12 56.19 108.82
N ARG A 238 -100.30 54.88 108.64
CA ARG A 238 -101.53 54.17 109.08
C ARG A 238 -101.76 54.21 110.59
N HIS A 239 -100.71 54.28 111.40
CA HIS A 239 -100.80 54.38 112.86
C HIS A 239 -101.21 55.80 113.30
N VAL A 240 -100.76 56.83 112.58
CA VAL A 240 -101.19 58.22 112.78
C VAL A 240 -102.63 58.44 112.33
N ASP A 241 -103.07 57.78 111.25
CA ASP A 241 -104.46 57.85 110.75
C ASP A 241 -105.48 57.04 111.59
N SER A 242 -105.03 56.33 112.63
CA SER A 242 -105.89 55.52 113.53
C SER A 242 -105.96 56.05 114.98
N LEU A 243 -105.47 57.28 115.22
CA LEU A 243 -105.61 58.06 116.45
C LEU A 243 -106.70 59.12 116.27
#